data_AF-A0A932K9I3-F1
#
_entry.id   AF-A0A932K9I3-F1
#
_cell.length_a   1.000
_cell.length_b   1.000
_cell.length_c   1.000
_cell.angle_alpha   90.00
_cell.angle_beta   90.00
_cell.angle_gamma   90.00
#
_symmetry.space_group_name_H-M   'P 1'
#
loop_
_entity.id
_entity.type
_entity.pdbx_description
1 polymer ?
#
loop_
_entity_poly.entity_id
_entity_poly.type
_entity_poly.pdbx_seq_one_letter_code
_entity_poly.pdbx_strand_id
1 'polypeptide(L)' 'MSNVVELFENEEPGKYAAAWIGADNIVFSTDYPHADAKSPEPSERFLKLPLSESAKRKIMWDNCARLYGLS' A
#
# COMPACT_ATOMS: atom_id res chain seq x y z
N MET A 1 9.01 -10.59 -14.15
CA MET A 1 9.18 -10.12 -12.76
C MET A 1 8.20 -8.98 -12.57
N SER A 2 7.21 -9.17 -11.71
CA SER A 2 6.23 -8.11 -11.39
C SER A 2 6.86 -7.25 -10.30
N ASN A 3 7.17 -6.00 -10.61
CA ASN A 3 7.74 -5.07 -9.63
C ASN A 3 6.65 -4.70 -8.62
N VAL A 4 6.68 -5.32 -7.45
CA VAL A 4 5.80 -4.94 -6.32
C VAL A 4 6.53 -3.89 -5.50
N VAL A 5 5.89 -2.74 -5.29
CA VAL A 5 6.42 -1.68 -4.44
C VAL A 5 5.63 -1.65 -3.13
N GLU A 6 6.35 -1.72 -2.02
CA GLU A 6 5.82 -1.48 -0.69
C GLU A 6 5.65 0.03 -0.48
N LEU A 7 4.43 0.46 -0.18
CA LEU A 7 4.18 1.86 0.16
C LEU A 7 4.37 2.06 1.66
N PHE A 8 5.47 2.72 2.01
CA PHE A 8 5.57 3.44 3.28
C PHE A 8 4.58 4.61 3.23
N GLU A 9 3.88 4.82 4.34
CA GLU A 9 2.86 5.85 4.65
C GLU A 9 3.22 7.33 4.38
N ASN A 10 4.31 7.60 3.67
CA ASN A 10 4.64 8.93 3.19
C ASN A 10 3.77 9.20 1.94
N GLU A 11 2.78 10.07 2.12
CA GLU A 11 1.68 10.29 1.17
C GLU A 11 2.14 10.83 -0.20
N GLU A 12 3.30 11.51 -0.22
CA GLU A 12 3.89 12.07 -1.44
C GLU A 12 4.46 10.99 -2.38
N PRO A 13 5.40 10.12 -1.97
CA PRO A 13 5.85 9.03 -2.83
C PRO A 13 4.74 8.06 -3.24
N GLY A 14 3.79 7.78 -2.34
CA GLY A 14 2.74 6.80 -2.59
C GLY A 14 1.80 7.13 -3.74
N LYS A 15 1.40 8.39 -3.86
CA LYS A 15 0.57 8.84 -5.00
C LYS A 15 1.33 8.75 -6.34
N TYR A 16 2.62 9.07 -6.36
CA TYR A 16 3.42 9.03 -7.58
C TYR A 16 3.71 7.60 -8.02
N ALA A 17 4.00 6.71 -7.06
CA ALA A 17 4.17 5.29 -7.34
C ALA A 17 2.87 4.70 -7.92
N ALA A 18 1.71 4.94 -7.28
CA ALA A 18 0.43 4.47 -7.78
C ALA A 18 0.10 4.99 -9.19
N ALA A 19 0.44 6.26 -9.48
CA ALA A 19 0.28 6.83 -10.82
C ALA A 19 1.23 6.21 -11.86
N TRP A 20 2.44 5.81 -11.46
CA TRP A 20 3.46 5.32 -12.40
C TRP A 20 3.37 3.82 -12.67
N ILE A 21 3.20 2.98 -11.65
CA ILE A 21 3.19 1.51 -11.79
C ILE A 21 1.78 0.89 -11.74
N GLY A 22 0.76 1.70 -11.42
CA GLY A 22 -0.61 1.26 -11.26
C GLY A 22 -0.88 0.60 -9.90
N ALA A 23 -2.12 0.74 -9.42
CA ALA A 23 -2.55 0.21 -8.13
C ALA A 23 -2.45 -1.32 -8.01
N ASP A 24 -2.42 -2.07 -9.12
CA ASP A 24 -2.28 -3.53 -9.14
C ASP A 24 -0.88 -4.03 -8.72
N ASN A 25 0.11 -3.14 -8.67
CA ASN A 25 1.51 -3.50 -8.38
C ASN A 25 1.99 -2.96 -7.03
N ILE A 26 1.06 -2.66 -6.12
CA ILE A 26 1.35 -2.02 -4.84
C ILE A 26 0.73 -2.80 -3.69
N VAL A 27 1.47 -2.97 -2.61
CA VAL A 27 0.99 -3.56 -1.35
C VAL A 27 1.14 -2.58 -0.19
N PHE A 28 0.21 -2.66 0.75
CA PHE A 28 0.29 -1.93 2.02
C PHE A 28 0.92 -2.79 3.12
N SER A 29 1.79 -2.18 3.90
CA SER A 29 2.46 -2.78 5.06
C SER A 29 2.52 -1.73 6.17
N THR A 30 2.31 -2.16 7.40
CA THR A 30 2.40 -1.27 8.58
C THR A 30 3.82 -1.16 9.13
N ASP A 31 4.72 -2.04 8.69
CA ASP A 31 6.06 -2.20 9.23
C ASP A 31 6.09 -2.40 10.76
N TYR A 32 5.01 -2.89 11.37
CA TYR A 32 4.98 -3.12 12.81
C TYR A 32 5.79 -4.39 13.18
N PRO A 33 6.61 -4.39 14.26
CA PRO A 33 6.83 -3.36 15.27
C PRO A 33 8.14 -2.59 15.07
N HIS A 34 8.59 -2.38 13.84
CA HIS A 34 9.86 -1.73 13.58
C HIS A 34 9.94 -0.34 14.23
N ALA A 35 11.12 0.01 14.75
CA ALA A 35 11.33 1.26 15.47
C ALA A 35 11.23 2.49 14.56
N ASP A 36 11.40 2.30 13.26
CA ASP A 36 11.28 3.31 12.20
C ASP A 36 9.90 3.35 11.53
N ALA A 37 8.96 2.47 11.91
CA ALA A 37 7.58 2.59 11.50
C ALA A 37 6.99 3.91 12.04
N LYS A 38 6.33 4.72 11.20
CA LYS A 38 5.69 5.93 11.74
C LYS A 38 4.38 5.53 12.40
N SER A 39 4.38 5.68 13.72
CA SER A 39 3.23 5.48 14.59
C SER A 39 2.72 6.86 15.03
N PRO A 40 1.40 7.09 15.21
CA PRO A 40 0.31 6.11 15.31
C PRO A 40 -0.55 5.93 14.03
N GLU A 41 -1.27 4.80 14.00
CA GLU A 41 -2.41 4.48 13.10
C GLU A 41 -2.13 4.47 11.57
N PRO A 42 -1.21 3.61 11.08
CA PRO A 42 -0.82 3.59 9.66
C PRO A 42 -1.99 3.27 8.71
N SER A 43 -2.89 2.38 9.10
CA SER A 43 -4.07 2.00 8.29
C SER A 43 -5.03 3.18 8.08
N GLU A 44 -5.26 3.98 9.11
CA GLU A 44 -6.20 5.11 9.03
C GLU A 44 -5.63 6.24 8.17
N ARG A 45 -4.32 6.45 8.23
CA ARG A 45 -3.63 7.41 7.36
C ARG A 45 -3.69 6.97 5.90
N PHE A 46 -3.46 5.69 5.61
CA PHE A 46 -3.60 5.15 4.26
C PHE A 46 -5.03 5.35 3.72
N LEU A 47 -6.06 5.12 4.53
CA LEU A 47 -7.46 5.30 4.11
C LEU A 47 -7.83 6.76 3.78
N LYS A 48 -7.11 7.74 4.33
CA LYS A 48 -7.28 9.18 4.07
C LYS A 48 -6.59 9.64 2.77
N LEU A 49 -5.77 8.81 2.13
CA LEU A 49 -5.13 9.14 0.86
C LEU A 49 -6.17 9.42 -0.24
N PRO A 50 -5.89 10.37 -1.16
CA PRO A 50 -6.78 10.72 -2.27
C PRO A 50 -6.71 9.68 -3.41
N LEU A 51 -6.96 8.42 -3.06
CA LEU A 51 -7.03 7.27 -3.97
C LEU A 51 -8.48 6.82 -4.13
N SER A 52 -8.81 6.19 -5.26
CA SER A 52 -10.12 5.58 -5.43
C SER A 52 -10.33 4.43 -4.45
N GLU A 53 -11.58 4.16 -4.09
CA GLU A 53 -11.93 3.00 -3.24
C GLU A 53 -11.49 1.67 -3.84
N SER A 54 -11.50 1.55 -5.17
CA SER A 54 -10.97 0.39 -5.89
C SER A 54 -9.46 0.24 -5.71
N ALA A 55 -8.69 1.33 -5.74
CA ALA A 55 -7.25 1.30 -5.52
C ALA A 55 -6.92 0.94 -4.06
N LYS A 56 -7.64 1.52 -3.08
CA LYS A 56 -7.47 1.18 -1.66
C LYS A 56 -7.70 -0.32 -1.41
N ARG A 57 -8.76 -0.90 -1.97
CA ARG A 57 -9.05 -2.35 -1.87
C ARG A 57 -7.93 -3.21 -2.44
N LYS A 58 -7.45 -2.89 -3.64
CA LYS A 58 -6.36 -3.62 -4.28
C LYS A 58 -5.09 -3.61 -3.43
N ILE A 59 -4.72 -2.42 -2.96
CA ILE A 59 -3.48 -2.20 -2.23
C ILE A 59 -3.51 -2.82 -0.82
N MET A 60 -4.64 -2.75 -0.11
CA MET A 60 -4.77 -3.30 1.24
C MET A 60 -5.07 -4.81 1.28
N TRP A 61 -5.58 -5.39 0.19
CA TRP A 61 -6.01 -6.79 0.19
C TRP A 61 -5.68 -7.55 -1.09
N ASP A 62 -6.31 -7.22 -2.22
CA ASP A 62 -6.31 -8.10 -3.40
C ASP A 62 -4.88 -8.42 -3.90
N ASN A 63 -4.00 -7.43 -3.85
CA ASN A 63 -2.60 -7.60 -4.25
C ASN A 63 -1.81 -8.47 -3.26
N CYS A 64 -2.01 -8.29 -1.95
CA CYS A 64 -1.38 -9.15 -0.93
C CYS A 64 -1.88 -10.58 -1.05
N ALA A 65 -3.20 -10.79 -1.18
CA ALA A 65 -3.78 -12.12 -1.36
C ALA A 65 -3.21 -12.82 -2.59
N ARG A 66 -3.11 -12.11 -3.73
CA ARG A 66 -2.48 -12.63 -4.95
C ARG A 66 -0.98 -12.89 -4.79
N LEU A 67 -0.26 -12.01 -4.10
CA LEU A 67 1.19 -12.14 -3.88
C LEU A 67 1.53 -13.39 -3.06
N TYR A 68 0.71 -13.71 -2.06
CA TYR A 68 0.89 -14.87 -1.18
C TYR A 68 0.12 -16.12 -1.62
N GLY A 69 -0.61 -16.08 -2.74
CA GLY A 69 -1.38 -17.23 -3.25
C GLY A 69 -2.56 -17.63 -2.36
N LEU A 70 -3.19 -16.68 -1.68
CA LEU A 70 -4.34 -16.87 -0.78
C LEU A 70 -5.70 -16.89 -1.53
N SER A 71 -5.67 -17.16 -2.84
CA SER A 71 -6.84 -17.12 -3.75
C SER A 71 -7.51 -18.48 -3.92
#